data_AF-A0A7J4RT63-F1
#
_entry.id   AF-A0A7J4RT63-F1
#
_cell.length_a   1.000
_cell.length_b   1.000
_cell.length_c   1.000
_cell.angle_alpha   90.00
_cell.angle_beta   90.00
_cell.angle_gamma   90.00
#
_symmetry.space_group_name_H-M   'P 1'
#
loop_
_entity.id
_entity.type
_entity.pdbx_description
1 polymer ?
#
loop_
_entity_poly.entity_id
_entity_poly.type
_entity_poly.pdbx_seq_one_letter_code
_entity_poly.pdbx_strand_id
1 'polypeptide(L)'
;MHKYFPTQEIGSLKKPSWLLNVVKNPDISKEDKSRARNDAALLNIKTLEDIGLDIIYDGEVRRVEMYEEPVRHIKGFEFAGRVRSWDNKYYNKARITGEISYQQNFHAEEFKFIRENARHDIKVPVTGAYTLADWSYDEHYKSKEELVLALARNVVRPLVKDLVKLGAKIIQIDEPAATSHPSEMNIFRQSVNESVKGINAKVVVHACFSGNDYEALAPQMSEIKAQQYTLEFANRDSWNLGVNDKERKGYHVLKLFKEYGYKGEIGIGVTDVHVDRIEAPKLVRDRILYSAKALGDPAKVYVNPDCGLRTRSRTVAFEKIKAMVEGAELARQAMGN
;
A
#
# COMPACT_ATOMS: atom_id res chain seq x y z
N MET A 1 -6.14 23.08 -13.19
CA MET A 1 -7.21 22.09 -13.36
C MET A 1 -6.81 20.85 -12.58
N HIS A 2 -7.67 20.30 -11.73
CA HIS A 2 -7.35 19.07 -11.00
C HIS A 2 -7.44 17.90 -12.00
N LYS A 3 -6.35 17.14 -12.18
CA LYS A 3 -6.33 15.96 -13.06
C LYS A 3 -7.30 14.91 -12.50
N TYR A 4 -8.29 14.48 -13.28
CA TYR A 4 -9.13 13.34 -12.90
C TYR A 4 -8.35 12.04 -13.01
N PHE A 5 -8.70 11.07 -12.17
CA PHE A 5 -8.09 9.75 -12.15
C PHE A 5 -6.56 9.77 -11.96
N PRO A 6 -6.04 10.48 -10.95
CA PRO A 6 -4.62 10.41 -10.61
C PRO A 6 -4.20 8.96 -10.39
N THR A 7 -3.06 8.60 -10.96
CA THR A 7 -2.51 7.25 -10.99
C THR A 7 -1.40 7.08 -9.98
N GLN A 8 -1.37 5.93 -9.31
CA GLN A 8 -0.36 5.63 -8.29
C GLN A 8 -0.06 4.14 -8.23
N GLU A 9 1.17 3.78 -7.83
CA GLU A 9 1.44 2.43 -7.35
C GLU A 9 0.99 2.26 -5.90
N ILE A 10 0.84 1.02 -5.44
CA ILE A 10 0.60 0.75 -4.02
C ILE A 10 1.89 0.90 -3.20
N GLY A 11 3.01 0.41 -3.73
CA GLY A 11 4.29 0.38 -3.03
C GLY A 11 5.20 -0.65 -3.69
N SER A 12 5.37 -1.82 -3.08
CA SER A 12 6.41 -2.78 -3.45
C SER A 12 6.44 -3.25 -4.92
N LEU A 13 7.66 -3.28 -5.49
CA LEU A 13 8.01 -3.90 -6.77
C LEU A 13 9.03 -5.02 -6.57
N LYS A 14 9.13 -5.94 -7.54
CA LYS A 14 10.11 -7.03 -7.45
C LYS A 14 11.53 -6.48 -7.60
N LYS A 15 12.38 -6.83 -6.63
CA LYS A 15 13.81 -6.50 -6.65
C LYS A 15 14.49 -7.15 -7.88
N PRO A 16 15.32 -6.42 -8.62
CA PRO A 16 16.13 -7.02 -9.69
C PRO A 16 17.01 -8.16 -9.16
N SER A 17 17.23 -9.19 -9.97
CA SER A 17 18.11 -10.31 -9.60
C SER A 17 19.55 -9.86 -9.33
N TRP A 18 20.05 -8.92 -10.14
CA TRP A 18 21.39 -8.35 -9.94
C TRP A 18 21.53 -7.67 -8.57
N LEU A 19 20.50 -6.97 -8.10
CA LEU A 19 20.51 -6.32 -6.79
C LEU A 19 20.63 -7.39 -5.69
N LEU A 20 19.84 -8.46 -5.80
CA LEU A 20 19.88 -9.57 -4.83
C LEU A 20 21.24 -10.23 -4.78
N ASN A 21 21.92 -10.40 -5.93
CA ASN A 21 23.27 -10.94 -5.98
C ASN A 21 24.26 -10.03 -5.24
N VAL A 22 24.16 -8.71 -5.41
CA VAL A 22 25.01 -7.74 -4.74
C VAL A 22 24.75 -7.72 -3.22
N VAL A 23 23.50 -7.60 -2.78
CA VAL A 23 23.18 -7.45 -1.35
C VAL A 23 23.45 -8.70 -0.53
N LYS A 24 23.38 -9.89 -1.16
CA LYS A 24 23.65 -11.18 -0.49
C LYS A 24 25.12 -11.58 -0.49
N ASN A 25 25.95 -11.00 -1.35
CA ASN A 25 27.37 -11.34 -1.41
C ASN A 25 28.10 -10.81 -0.16
N PRO A 26 28.72 -11.66 0.68
CA PRO A 26 29.44 -11.22 1.88
C PRO A 26 30.69 -10.38 1.57
N ASP A 27 31.30 -10.56 0.39
CA ASP A 27 32.55 -9.89 0.00
C ASP A 27 32.35 -8.44 -0.46
N ILE A 28 31.10 -8.02 -0.66
CA ILE A 28 30.76 -6.65 -1.07
C ILE A 28 30.55 -5.78 0.18
N SER A 29 31.19 -4.61 0.19
CA SER A 29 31.14 -3.63 1.28
C SER A 29 29.71 -3.14 1.55
N LYS A 30 29.48 -2.60 2.76
CA LYS A 30 28.16 -2.05 3.13
C LYS A 30 27.82 -0.84 2.27
N GLU A 31 28.84 -0.05 1.95
CA GLU A 31 28.77 1.15 1.12
C GLU A 31 28.34 0.78 -0.30
N ASP A 32 28.94 -0.23 -0.91
CA ASP A 32 28.60 -0.67 -2.27
C ASP A 32 27.18 -1.28 -2.32
N LYS A 33 26.79 -2.04 -1.28
CA LYS A 33 25.41 -2.54 -1.14
C LYS A 33 24.40 -1.41 -0.98
N SER A 34 24.78 -0.32 -0.33
CA SER A 34 23.96 0.89 -0.20
C SER A 34 23.82 1.60 -1.56
N ARG A 35 24.93 1.76 -2.30
CA ARG A 35 24.90 2.33 -3.66
C ARG A 35 24.03 1.50 -4.61
N ALA A 36 24.18 0.18 -4.63
CA ALA A 36 23.35 -0.70 -5.46
C ALA A 36 21.84 -0.59 -5.14
N ARG A 37 21.48 -0.42 -3.87
CA ARG A 37 20.10 -0.17 -3.43
C ARG A 37 19.59 1.18 -3.95
N ASN A 38 20.41 2.22 -3.90
CA ASN A 38 20.10 3.54 -4.42
C ASN A 38 19.95 3.53 -5.95
N ASP A 39 20.82 2.84 -6.68
CA ASP A 39 20.73 2.69 -8.14
C ASP A 39 19.41 2.01 -8.55
N ALA A 40 19.03 0.95 -7.82
CA ALA A 40 17.76 0.27 -8.06
C ALA A 40 16.54 1.15 -7.74
N ALA A 41 16.62 1.96 -6.69
CA ALA A 41 15.57 2.92 -6.32
C ALA A 41 15.43 4.00 -7.38
N LEU A 42 16.55 4.59 -7.82
CA LEU A 42 16.57 5.59 -8.88
C LEU A 42 16.00 5.04 -10.19
N LEU A 43 16.38 3.82 -10.58
CA LEU A 43 15.82 3.16 -11.75
C LEU A 43 14.29 3.03 -11.64
N ASN A 44 13.77 2.56 -10.50
CA ASN A 44 12.33 2.45 -10.29
C ASN A 44 11.63 3.81 -10.34
N ILE A 45 12.15 4.82 -9.62
CA ILE A 45 11.63 6.19 -9.65
C ILE A 45 11.50 6.67 -11.09
N LYS A 46 12.60 6.65 -11.86
CA LYS A 46 12.59 7.16 -13.24
C LYS A 46 11.67 6.37 -14.15
N THR A 47 11.62 5.05 -14.00
CA THR A 47 10.71 4.21 -14.80
C THR A 47 9.25 4.54 -14.50
N LEU A 48 8.88 4.72 -13.24
CA LEU A 48 7.51 5.04 -12.83
C LEU A 48 7.08 6.44 -13.30
N GLU A 49 7.99 7.42 -13.25
CA GLU A 49 7.78 8.76 -13.80
C GLU A 49 7.64 8.73 -15.33
N ASP A 50 8.51 8.00 -16.03
CA ASP A 50 8.49 7.89 -17.50
C ASP A 50 7.22 7.16 -18.01
N ILE A 51 6.70 6.21 -17.23
CA ILE A 51 5.39 5.58 -17.49
C ILE A 51 4.24 6.58 -17.32
N GLY A 52 4.42 7.63 -16.52
CA GLY A 52 3.46 8.70 -16.32
C GLY A 52 2.61 8.57 -15.05
N LEU A 53 3.10 7.88 -14.01
CA LEU A 53 2.43 7.89 -12.71
C LEU A 53 2.41 9.29 -12.09
N ASP A 54 1.29 9.64 -11.45
CA ASP A 54 1.12 10.94 -10.80
C ASP A 54 1.73 10.98 -9.39
N ILE A 55 1.64 9.86 -8.68
CA ILE A 55 2.13 9.68 -7.31
C ILE A 55 3.00 8.43 -7.26
N ILE A 56 4.21 8.55 -6.73
CA ILE A 56 5.21 7.47 -6.74
C ILE A 56 5.85 7.24 -5.36
N TYR A 57 6.60 6.14 -5.24
CA TYR A 57 7.62 5.97 -4.21
C TYR A 57 8.92 5.50 -4.87
N ASP A 58 9.41 4.30 -4.58
CA ASP A 58 10.56 3.69 -5.27
C ASP A 58 10.40 2.16 -5.47
N GLY A 59 9.18 1.65 -5.34
CA GLY A 59 8.93 0.21 -5.31
C GLY A 59 9.40 -0.50 -4.03
N GLU A 60 9.70 0.22 -2.95
CA GLU A 60 10.21 -0.31 -1.67
C GLU A 60 11.45 -1.21 -1.84
N VAL A 61 12.24 -0.91 -2.88
CA VAL A 61 13.30 -1.81 -3.37
C VAL A 61 14.46 -1.93 -2.38
N ARG A 62 14.53 -1.03 -1.40
CA ARG A 62 15.57 -0.97 -0.37
C ARG A 62 15.22 -1.77 0.88
N ARG A 63 13.92 -1.99 1.14
CA ARG A 63 13.39 -2.72 2.29
C ARG A 63 13.52 -4.23 2.10
N VAL A 64 13.67 -5.02 3.14
CA VAL A 64 13.60 -6.48 3.03
C VAL A 64 12.17 -6.93 2.66
N GLU A 65 11.22 -6.49 3.48
CA GLU A 65 9.80 -6.86 3.46
C GLU A 65 9.02 -5.83 4.31
N MET A 66 7.74 -5.60 4.03
CA MET A 66 6.92 -4.63 4.78
C MET A 66 6.82 -4.93 6.28
N TYR A 67 6.92 -6.19 6.70
CA TYR A 67 6.89 -6.58 8.11
C TYR A 67 8.28 -6.70 8.73
N GLU A 68 9.18 -7.40 8.06
CA GLU A 68 10.50 -7.69 8.63
C GLU A 68 11.34 -6.41 8.76
N GLU A 69 11.21 -5.48 7.82
CA GLU A 69 11.95 -4.21 7.84
C GLU A 69 11.63 -3.38 9.11
N PRO A 70 10.38 -2.99 9.41
CA PRO A 70 10.09 -2.23 10.62
C PRO A 70 10.43 -3.00 11.90
N VAL A 71 10.16 -4.31 11.97
CA VAL A 71 10.41 -5.13 13.17
C VAL A 71 11.88 -5.10 13.60
N ARG A 72 12.83 -4.97 12.66
CA ARG A 72 14.27 -4.81 12.96
C ARG A 72 14.61 -3.53 13.73
N HIS A 73 13.72 -2.55 13.74
CA HIS A 73 13.95 -1.21 14.28
C HIS A 73 13.04 -0.86 15.46
N ILE A 74 12.27 -1.83 15.95
CA ILE A 74 11.34 -1.65 17.07
C ILE A 74 11.89 -2.42 18.28
N LYS A 75 12.11 -1.71 19.40
CA LYS A 75 12.46 -2.37 20.66
C LYS A 75 11.27 -3.23 21.12
N GLY A 76 11.55 -4.36 21.77
CA GLY A 76 10.53 -5.27 22.32
C GLY A 76 10.20 -6.44 21.39
N PHE A 77 10.71 -6.44 20.15
CA PHE A 77 10.62 -7.56 19.23
C PHE A 77 11.86 -8.44 19.26
N GLU A 78 11.65 -9.75 19.18
CA GLU A 78 12.69 -10.76 18.94
C GLU A 78 12.28 -11.69 17.80
N PHE A 79 13.17 -11.96 16.86
CA PHE A 79 12.87 -12.90 15.77
C PHE A 79 12.79 -14.33 16.28
N ALA A 80 11.67 -15.00 15.99
CA ALA A 80 11.41 -16.40 16.30
C ALA A 80 11.82 -17.35 15.15
N GLY A 81 12.39 -16.81 14.07
CA GLY A 81 12.85 -17.56 12.91
C GLY A 81 11.79 -17.70 11.81
N ARG A 82 12.10 -18.54 10.83
CA ARG A 82 11.31 -18.69 9.61
C ARG A 82 10.11 -19.61 9.84
N VAL A 83 8.91 -19.04 9.78
CA VAL A 83 7.63 -19.75 9.90
C VAL A 83 6.98 -19.88 8.53
N ARG A 84 6.45 -21.07 8.23
CA ARG A 84 5.69 -21.34 7.01
C ARG A 84 4.38 -20.54 7.06
N SER A 85 4.12 -19.72 6.05
CA SER A 85 2.92 -18.89 5.96
C SER A 85 1.88 -19.48 5.00
N TRP A 86 2.27 -19.69 3.73
CA TRP A 86 1.40 -20.29 2.72
C TRP A 86 2.25 -21.05 1.70
N ASP A 87 1.78 -22.23 1.28
CA ASP A 87 2.51 -23.12 0.37
C ASP A 87 3.97 -23.30 0.83
N ASN A 88 5.00 -23.11 0.00
CA ASN A 88 6.40 -23.22 0.40
C ASN A 88 7.04 -21.85 0.72
N LYS A 89 6.24 -20.85 1.11
CA LYS A 89 6.72 -19.53 1.50
C LYS A 89 6.91 -19.43 3.01
N TYR A 90 8.09 -18.96 3.40
CA TYR A 90 8.51 -18.80 4.79
C TYR A 90 8.91 -17.35 5.06
N TYR A 91 8.38 -16.79 6.15
CA TYR A 91 8.69 -15.44 6.60
C TYR A 91 9.34 -15.48 7.98
N ASN A 92 10.26 -14.56 8.24
CA ASN A 92 10.91 -14.44 9.52
C ASN A 92 9.96 -13.72 10.50
N LYS A 93 9.21 -14.49 11.28
CA LYS A 93 8.26 -13.95 12.26
C LYS A 93 8.99 -13.54 13.52
N ALA A 94 8.44 -12.55 14.22
CA ALA A 94 8.93 -12.12 15.52
C ALA A 94 7.88 -12.35 16.62
N ARG A 95 8.38 -12.38 17.84
CA ARG A 95 7.62 -12.38 19.08
C ARG A 95 7.88 -11.08 19.84
N ILE A 96 6.86 -10.60 20.53
CA ILE A 96 6.95 -9.40 21.35
C ILE A 96 7.21 -9.84 22.79
N THR A 97 8.44 -9.67 23.26
CA THR A 97 8.94 -10.17 24.56
C THR A 97 8.99 -9.09 25.64
N GLY A 98 8.72 -7.83 25.27
CA GLY A 98 8.77 -6.71 26.20
C GLY A 98 8.09 -5.46 25.65
N GLU A 99 8.21 -4.37 26.40
CA GLU A 99 7.59 -3.09 26.05
C GLU A 99 8.09 -2.57 24.70
N ILE A 100 7.15 -2.29 23.80
CA ILE A 100 7.47 -1.81 22.45
C ILE A 100 7.69 -0.31 22.39
N SER A 101 8.75 0.08 21.68
CA SER A 101 9.03 1.50 21.45
C SER A 101 9.81 1.74 20.16
N TYR A 102 9.42 2.82 19.48
CA TYR A 102 10.17 3.42 18.39
C TYR A 102 11.59 3.81 18.85
N GLN A 103 12.60 3.40 18.09
CA GLN A 103 14.01 3.74 18.37
C GLN A 103 14.50 4.91 17.52
N GLN A 104 14.20 4.89 16.22
CA GLN A 104 14.72 5.87 15.25
C GLN A 104 13.90 5.83 13.96
N ASN A 105 14.00 6.89 13.14
CA ASN A 105 13.32 6.95 11.85
C ASN A 105 14.05 6.07 10.84
N PHE A 106 13.65 4.80 10.74
CA PHE A 106 14.25 3.84 9.82
C PHE A 106 13.86 4.06 8.35
N HIS A 107 12.96 5.00 8.05
CA HIS A 107 12.64 5.43 6.68
C HIS A 107 13.27 6.78 6.31
N ALA A 108 14.05 7.42 7.18
CA ALA A 108 14.56 8.77 6.94
C ALA A 108 15.47 8.87 5.71
N GLU A 109 16.49 8.02 5.64
CA GLU A 109 17.40 7.97 4.49
C GLU A 109 16.68 7.49 3.23
N GLU A 110 15.68 6.61 3.40
CA GLU A 110 14.81 6.16 2.34
C GLU A 110 14.10 7.35 1.68
N PHE A 111 13.36 8.08 2.49
CA PHE A 111 12.54 9.19 2.06
C PHE A 111 13.35 10.36 1.50
N LYS A 112 14.48 10.74 2.12
CA LYS A 112 15.35 11.81 1.63
C LYS A 112 15.83 11.55 0.20
N PHE A 113 16.32 10.34 -0.06
CA PHE A 113 16.80 9.95 -1.38
C PHE A 113 15.69 10.04 -2.44
N ILE A 114 14.47 9.57 -2.15
CA ILE A 114 13.35 9.65 -3.10
C ILE A 114 13.01 11.11 -3.36
N ARG A 115 12.90 11.92 -2.30
CA ARG A 115 12.58 13.35 -2.40
C ARG A 115 13.59 14.13 -3.25
N GLU A 116 14.86 13.76 -3.19
CA GLU A 116 15.92 14.41 -3.98
C GLU A 116 15.91 14.00 -5.46
N ASN A 117 15.33 12.84 -5.77
CA ASN A 117 15.37 12.25 -7.12
C ASN A 117 14.02 12.22 -7.84
N ALA A 118 12.91 12.37 -7.14
CA ALA A 118 11.56 12.40 -7.70
C ALA A 118 11.12 13.81 -8.08
N ARG A 119 10.33 13.90 -9.16
CA ARG A 119 9.66 15.09 -9.69
C ARG A 119 8.16 15.08 -9.36
N HIS A 120 7.60 13.89 -9.12
CA HIS A 120 6.19 13.67 -8.83
C HIS A 120 5.91 13.65 -7.32
N ASP A 121 4.61 13.66 -6.95
CA ASP A 121 4.21 13.57 -5.55
C ASP A 121 4.63 12.22 -4.95
N ILE A 122 5.06 12.26 -3.68
CA ILE A 122 5.60 11.09 -2.99
C ILE A 122 4.59 10.61 -1.94
N LYS A 123 4.23 9.34 -2.02
CA LYS A 123 3.42 8.63 -1.03
C LYS A 123 4.28 7.61 -0.29
N VAL A 124 4.48 7.82 1.00
CA VAL A 124 5.34 6.96 1.84
C VAL A 124 4.55 5.79 2.40
N PRO A 125 4.83 4.53 2.01
CA PRO A 125 4.18 3.37 2.59
C PRO A 125 4.79 3.05 3.96
N VAL A 126 3.94 2.87 4.96
CA VAL A 126 4.29 2.53 6.34
C VAL A 126 3.37 1.40 6.80
N THR A 127 3.96 0.28 7.23
CA THR A 127 3.19 -0.85 7.77
C THR A 127 2.45 -0.43 9.03
N GLY A 128 1.14 -0.65 9.05
CA GLY A 128 0.28 -0.25 10.13
C GLY A 128 0.38 -1.15 11.37
N ALA A 129 -0.09 -0.63 12.49
CA ALA A 129 0.04 -1.27 13.79
C ALA A 129 -0.79 -2.55 13.92
N TYR A 130 -1.92 -2.66 13.21
CA TYR A 130 -2.74 -3.87 13.25
C TYR A 130 -1.97 -5.05 12.62
N THR A 131 -1.38 -4.84 11.44
CA THR A 131 -0.60 -5.84 10.72
C THR A 131 0.67 -6.22 11.46
N LEU A 132 1.37 -5.25 12.06
CA LEU A 132 2.53 -5.54 12.90
C LEU A 132 2.16 -6.44 14.09
N ALA A 133 1.00 -6.24 14.71
CA ALA A 133 0.50 -7.11 15.77
C ALA A 133 0.11 -8.50 15.25
N ASP A 134 -0.75 -8.55 14.23
CA ASP A 134 -1.34 -9.78 13.69
C ASP A 134 -0.29 -10.76 13.17
N TRP A 135 0.78 -10.23 12.57
CA TRP A 135 1.85 -11.06 12.02
C TRP A 135 2.91 -11.46 13.05
N SER A 136 2.76 -11.06 14.31
CA SER A 136 3.68 -11.36 15.41
C SER A 136 3.04 -12.27 16.45
N TYR A 137 3.88 -12.95 17.23
CA TYR A 137 3.44 -13.58 18.48
C TYR A 137 3.51 -12.56 19.62
N ASP A 138 2.52 -12.55 20.49
CA ASP A 138 2.50 -11.68 21.68
C ASP A 138 2.77 -12.50 22.93
N GLU A 139 3.87 -12.18 23.63
CA GLU A 139 4.25 -12.78 24.91
C GLU A 139 4.24 -11.74 26.05
N HIS A 140 3.81 -10.49 25.78
CA HIS A 140 3.94 -9.38 26.72
C HIS A 140 2.62 -8.69 27.07
N TYR A 141 1.76 -8.39 26.10
CA TYR A 141 0.51 -7.65 26.34
C TYR A 141 -0.64 -8.60 26.69
N LYS A 142 -1.70 -8.07 27.33
CA LYS A 142 -2.83 -8.89 27.81
C LYS A 142 -3.85 -9.20 26.73
N SER A 143 -3.88 -8.40 25.67
CA SER A 143 -4.80 -8.56 24.55
C SER A 143 -4.22 -7.98 23.26
N LYS A 144 -4.75 -8.46 22.13
CA LYS A 144 -4.43 -7.92 20.81
C LYS A 144 -4.75 -6.43 20.69
N GLU A 145 -5.86 -5.97 21.28
CA GLU A 145 -6.22 -4.55 21.29
C GLU A 145 -5.18 -3.70 22.03
N GLU A 146 -4.70 -4.17 23.19
CA GLU A 146 -3.64 -3.48 23.94
C GLU A 146 -2.34 -3.38 23.13
N LEU A 147 -1.91 -4.50 22.52
CA LEU A 147 -0.75 -4.54 21.66
C LEU A 147 -0.88 -3.60 20.45
N VAL A 148 -2.01 -3.65 19.73
CA VAL A 148 -2.24 -2.82 18.54
C VAL A 148 -2.19 -1.34 18.90
N LEU A 149 -2.85 -0.95 20.00
CA LEU A 149 -2.82 0.45 20.47
C LEU A 149 -1.43 0.87 20.93
N ALA A 150 -0.66 -0.02 21.57
CA ALA A 150 0.73 0.25 21.94
C ALA A 150 1.60 0.45 20.69
N LEU A 151 1.47 -0.39 19.65
CA LEU A 151 2.20 -0.23 18.39
C LEU A 151 1.82 1.08 17.69
N ALA A 152 0.53 1.39 17.61
CA ALA A 152 0.05 2.64 17.01
C ALA A 152 0.64 3.86 17.73
N ARG A 153 0.57 3.86 19.06
CA ARG A 153 0.97 4.99 19.91
C ARG A 153 2.48 5.21 19.99
N ASN A 154 3.22 4.11 20.18
CA ASN A 154 4.64 4.13 20.55
C ASN A 154 5.57 3.84 19.38
N VAL A 155 5.04 3.37 18.23
CA VAL A 155 5.83 3.03 17.05
C VAL A 155 5.39 3.82 15.82
N VAL A 156 4.18 3.53 15.32
CA VAL A 156 3.72 4.06 14.03
C VAL A 156 3.55 5.57 14.09
N ARG A 157 2.91 6.10 15.13
CA ARG A 157 2.72 7.56 15.27
C ARG A 157 4.04 8.34 15.36
N PRO A 158 5.02 7.99 16.21
CA PRO A 158 6.33 8.64 16.21
C PRO A 158 7.03 8.60 14.85
N LEU A 159 7.02 7.45 14.17
CA LEU A 159 7.59 7.30 12.83
C LEU A 159 6.92 8.23 11.81
N VAL A 160 5.59 8.25 11.78
CA VAL A 160 4.82 9.12 10.88
C VAL A 160 5.09 10.59 11.20
N LYS A 161 5.15 10.98 12.49
CA LYS A 161 5.53 12.35 12.89
C LYS A 161 6.90 12.73 12.35
N ASP A 162 7.89 11.84 12.44
CA ASP A 162 9.23 12.13 11.97
C ASP A 162 9.32 12.21 10.44
N LEU A 163 8.59 11.36 9.70
CA LEU A 163 8.46 11.47 8.25
C LEU A 163 7.84 12.80 7.81
N VAL A 164 6.78 13.24 8.50
CA VAL A 164 6.12 14.53 8.24
C VAL A 164 7.07 15.70 8.52
N LYS A 165 7.86 15.64 9.59
CA LYS A 165 8.92 16.64 9.86
C LYS A 165 9.98 16.70 8.76
N LEU A 166 10.27 15.58 8.10
CA LEU A 166 11.18 15.53 6.94
C LEU A 166 10.55 16.06 5.65
N GLY A 167 9.23 16.34 5.66
CA GLY A 167 8.49 16.90 4.54
C GLY A 167 7.57 15.92 3.81
N ALA A 168 7.30 14.74 4.37
CA ALA A 168 6.33 13.81 3.79
C ALA A 168 4.92 14.41 3.84
N LYS A 169 4.29 14.53 2.66
CA LYS A 169 2.93 15.11 2.50
C LYS A 169 1.83 14.05 2.42
N ILE A 170 2.17 12.85 1.98
CA ILE A 170 1.24 11.72 1.83
C ILE A 170 1.85 10.50 2.54
N ILE A 171 1.13 9.96 3.51
CA ILE A 171 1.50 8.77 4.27
C ILE A 171 0.46 7.70 4.00
N GLN A 172 0.90 6.53 3.55
CA GLN A 172 0.05 5.36 3.39
C GLN A 172 0.29 4.41 4.56
N ILE A 173 -0.79 4.08 5.28
CA ILE A 173 -0.80 3.05 6.31
C ILE A 173 -1.23 1.74 5.67
N ASP A 174 -0.30 0.79 5.57
CA ASP A 174 -0.52 -0.51 4.93
C ASP A 174 -1.00 -1.53 5.95
N GLU A 175 -2.23 -2.01 5.76
CA GLU A 175 -2.91 -2.91 6.69
C GLU A 175 -3.49 -4.15 5.99
N PRO A 176 -2.65 -4.98 5.33
CA PRO A 176 -3.11 -6.18 4.62
C PRO A 176 -3.72 -7.26 5.52
N ALA A 177 -3.47 -7.23 6.83
CA ALA A 177 -4.03 -8.20 7.78
C ALA A 177 -5.42 -7.80 8.32
N ALA A 178 -5.83 -6.55 8.16
CA ALA A 178 -7.03 -6.03 8.81
C ALA A 178 -8.30 -6.68 8.25
N THR A 179 -8.50 -6.61 6.94
CA THR A 179 -9.76 -7.02 6.29
C THR A 179 -9.93 -8.54 6.16
N SER A 180 -8.95 -9.33 6.59
CA SER A 180 -9.11 -10.78 6.79
C SER A 180 -9.75 -11.13 8.14
N HIS A 181 -9.94 -10.15 9.03
CA HIS A 181 -10.56 -10.30 10.35
C HIS A 181 -11.78 -9.36 10.53
N PRO A 182 -12.92 -9.63 9.86
CA PRO A 182 -14.09 -8.74 9.88
C PRO A 182 -14.64 -8.38 11.27
N SER A 183 -14.46 -9.27 12.26
CA SER A 183 -14.90 -9.03 13.65
C SER A 183 -14.04 -8.01 14.41
N GLU A 184 -12.84 -7.69 13.90
CA GLU A 184 -11.86 -6.83 14.58
C GLU A 184 -11.76 -5.42 13.98
N MET A 185 -12.73 -5.04 13.14
CA MET A 185 -12.74 -3.74 12.46
C MET A 185 -12.72 -2.54 13.42
N ASN A 186 -13.25 -2.69 14.64
CA ASN A 186 -13.14 -1.68 15.69
C ASN A 186 -11.69 -1.45 16.13
N ILE A 187 -10.92 -2.52 16.33
CA ILE A 187 -9.49 -2.46 16.69
C ILE A 187 -8.70 -1.84 15.55
N PHE A 188 -8.98 -2.24 14.30
CA PHE A 188 -8.39 -1.66 13.10
C PHE A 188 -8.65 -0.14 13.00
N ARG A 189 -9.90 0.31 13.20
CA ARG A 189 -10.26 1.73 13.20
C ARG A 189 -9.45 2.51 14.25
N GLN A 190 -9.41 2.00 15.48
CA GLN A 190 -8.66 2.63 16.57
C GLN A 190 -7.15 2.67 16.27
N SER A 191 -6.59 1.59 15.69
CA SER A 191 -5.19 1.49 15.27
C SER A 191 -4.79 2.64 14.35
N VAL A 192 -5.54 2.82 13.25
CA VAL A 192 -5.24 3.88 12.27
C VAL A 192 -5.39 5.26 12.92
N ASN A 193 -6.49 5.48 13.66
CA ASN A 193 -6.77 6.77 14.30
C ASN A 193 -5.68 7.17 15.31
N GLU A 194 -5.22 6.23 16.14
CA GLU A 194 -4.14 6.49 17.10
C GLU A 194 -2.80 6.69 16.37
N SER A 195 -2.53 5.93 15.30
CA SER A 195 -1.32 6.04 14.48
C SER A 195 -1.15 7.42 13.84
N VAL A 196 -2.26 8.07 13.46
CA VAL A 196 -2.22 9.36 12.76
C VAL A 196 -2.69 10.54 13.61
N LYS A 197 -2.82 10.35 14.92
CA LYS A 197 -3.26 11.40 15.85
C LYS A 197 -2.32 12.61 15.86
N GLY A 198 -2.84 13.76 15.44
CA GLY A 198 -2.10 15.03 15.38
C GLY A 198 -1.11 15.11 14.21
N ILE A 199 -1.28 14.29 13.19
CA ILE A 199 -0.48 14.33 11.95
C ILE A 199 -1.06 15.36 10.98
N ASN A 200 -0.19 16.19 10.39
CA ASN A 200 -0.54 17.14 9.34
C ASN A 200 -0.02 16.66 7.99
N ALA A 201 -0.61 15.60 7.46
CA ALA A 201 -0.35 15.04 6.15
C ALA A 201 -1.62 14.33 5.64
N LYS A 202 -1.69 14.11 4.33
CA LYS A 202 -2.72 13.25 3.75
C LYS A 202 -2.45 11.80 4.16
N VAL A 203 -3.44 11.18 4.80
CA VAL A 203 -3.42 9.79 5.22
C VAL A 203 -4.18 8.95 4.19
N VAL A 204 -3.47 7.97 3.63
CA VAL A 204 -4.00 6.92 2.78
C VAL A 204 -4.00 5.63 3.60
N VAL A 205 -5.02 4.79 3.44
CA VAL A 205 -5.04 3.44 4.01
C VAL A 205 -5.08 2.44 2.86
N HIS A 206 -4.09 1.56 2.79
CA HIS A 206 -4.17 0.40 1.92
C HIS A 206 -4.62 -0.81 2.72
N ALA A 207 -5.71 -1.44 2.28
CA ALA A 207 -6.17 -2.71 2.81
C ALA A 207 -6.46 -3.65 1.64
N CYS A 208 -6.05 -4.91 1.74
CA CYS A 208 -6.21 -5.94 0.71
C CYS A 208 -6.60 -7.29 1.35
N PHE A 209 -6.79 -8.32 0.52
CA PHE A 209 -7.22 -9.65 0.96
C PHE A 209 -8.52 -9.64 1.78
N SER A 210 -9.48 -8.81 1.37
CA SER A 210 -10.76 -8.73 2.08
C SER A 210 -11.58 -10.00 1.86
N GLY A 211 -11.83 -10.76 2.93
CA GLY A 211 -12.62 -11.99 2.88
C GLY A 211 -14.12 -11.79 2.64
N ASN A 212 -14.61 -10.56 2.76
CA ASN A 212 -16.02 -10.18 2.58
C ASN A 212 -16.20 -8.92 1.73
N ASP A 213 -15.37 -8.76 0.69
CA ASP A 213 -15.50 -7.67 -0.29
C ASP A 213 -15.60 -6.25 0.30
N TYR A 214 -14.99 -6.01 1.47
CA TYR A 214 -14.98 -4.76 2.24
C TYR A 214 -16.30 -4.37 2.89
N GLU A 215 -17.28 -5.27 2.96
CA GLU A 215 -18.56 -5.00 3.62
C GLU A 215 -18.38 -4.65 5.12
N ALA A 216 -17.44 -5.31 5.81
CA ALA A 216 -17.15 -4.98 7.21
C ALA A 216 -16.33 -3.69 7.38
N LEU A 217 -15.56 -3.30 6.35
CA LEU A 217 -14.80 -2.05 6.37
C LEU A 217 -15.72 -0.84 6.11
N ALA A 218 -16.67 -0.97 5.18
CA ALA A 218 -17.57 0.09 4.74
C ALA A 218 -18.17 0.95 5.87
N PRO A 219 -18.78 0.38 6.94
CA PRO A 219 -19.36 1.16 8.02
C PRO A 219 -18.31 1.92 8.87
N GLN A 220 -17.04 1.51 8.85
CA GLN A 220 -15.98 2.13 9.64
C GLN A 220 -15.30 3.31 8.93
N MET A 221 -15.36 3.36 7.59
CA MET A 221 -14.52 4.24 6.78
C MET A 221 -14.66 5.72 7.14
N SER A 222 -15.88 6.16 7.43
CA SER A 222 -16.17 7.56 7.80
C SER A 222 -15.63 7.95 9.19
N GLU A 223 -15.33 6.98 10.05
CA GLU A 223 -14.82 7.20 11.41
C GLU A 223 -13.30 7.08 11.52
N ILE A 224 -12.67 6.45 10.52
CA ILE A 224 -11.22 6.38 10.40
C ILE A 224 -10.70 7.73 9.89
N LYS A 225 -9.61 8.23 10.47
CA LYS A 225 -8.96 9.49 10.13
C LYS A 225 -8.04 9.37 8.91
N ALA A 226 -8.60 8.84 7.82
CA ALA A 226 -7.96 8.72 6.52
C ALA A 226 -8.72 9.54 5.47
N GLN A 227 -7.99 10.11 4.50
CA GLN A 227 -8.59 10.85 3.39
C GLN A 227 -8.79 9.97 2.15
N GLN A 228 -8.07 8.85 2.07
CA GLN A 228 -8.13 7.93 0.94
C GLN A 228 -8.02 6.47 1.39
N TYR A 229 -8.76 5.59 0.71
CA TYR A 229 -8.55 4.15 0.77
C TYR A 229 -8.09 3.62 -0.58
N THR A 230 -7.01 2.85 -0.64
CA THR A 230 -6.59 2.11 -1.83
C THR A 230 -6.90 0.64 -1.64
N LEU A 231 -7.85 0.10 -2.40
CA LEU A 231 -8.43 -1.23 -2.18
C LEU A 231 -8.32 -2.09 -3.45
N GLU A 232 -8.28 -3.42 -3.28
CA GLU A 232 -8.28 -4.38 -4.41
C GLU A 232 -9.70 -4.58 -4.93
N PHE A 233 -9.90 -4.70 -6.25
CA PHE A 233 -11.19 -5.04 -6.85
C PHE A 233 -11.04 -5.92 -8.10
N ALA A 234 -9.95 -5.77 -8.84
CA ALA A 234 -9.78 -6.39 -10.16
C ALA A 234 -9.67 -7.92 -10.09
N ASN A 235 -9.10 -8.46 -9.01
CA ASN A 235 -8.95 -9.90 -8.77
C ASN A 235 -10.27 -10.67 -8.70
N ARG A 236 -11.37 -10.01 -8.33
CA ARG A 236 -12.73 -10.59 -8.23
C ARG A 236 -13.68 -10.15 -9.34
N ASP A 237 -13.14 -9.47 -10.34
CA ASP A 237 -13.90 -8.79 -11.38
C ASP A 237 -13.86 -9.54 -12.73
N SER A 238 -14.72 -9.16 -13.68
CA SER A 238 -14.70 -9.76 -15.03
C SER A 238 -13.57 -9.20 -15.89
N TRP A 239 -13.01 -10.04 -16.78
CA TRP A 239 -12.05 -9.62 -17.82
C TRP A 239 -12.70 -9.12 -19.11
N ASN A 240 -14.03 -9.19 -19.22
CA ASN A 240 -14.77 -8.70 -20.39
C ASN A 240 -14.80 -7.17 -20.43
N LEU A 241 -15.09 -6.56 -21.57
CA LEU A 241 -15.34 -5.11 -21.64
C LEU A 241 -16.77 -4.77 -21.18
N GLY A 242 -16.99 -3.52 -20.80
CA GLY A 242 -18.31 -2.97 -20.44
C GLY A 242 -18.36 -2.35 -19.05
N VAL A 243 -19.29 -1.39 -18.90
CA VAL A 243 -19.48 -0.54 -17.70
C VAL A 243 -20.80 -0.83 -16.96
N ASN A 244 -21.33 -2.05 -17.08
CA ASN A 244 -22.55 -2.46 -16.40
C ASN A 244 -22.24 -3.33 -15.17
N ASP A 245 -23.22 -3.49 -14.28
CA ASP A 245 -23.08 -4.24 -13.02
C ASP A 245 -22.67 -5.71 -13.23
N LYS A 246 -23.13 -6.35 -14.32
CA LYS A 246 -22.79 -7.74 -14.63
C LYS A 246 -21.30 -7.89 -14.91
N GLU A 247 -20.75 -7.01 -15.73
CA GLU A 247 -19.33 -7.06 -16.10
C GLU A 247 -18.45 -6.50 -14.97
N ARG A 248 -18.88 -5.46 -14.25
CA ARG A 248 -18.09 -4.83 -13.16
C ARG A 248 -18.44 -5.33 -11.76
N LYS A 249 -18.76 -6.62 -11.63
CA LYS A 249 -19.19 -7.24 -10.36
C LYS A 249 -18.18 -7.06 -9.23
N GLY A 250 -16.87 -6.97 -9.52
CA GLY A 250 -15.85 -6.81 -8.49
C GLY A 250 -15.90 -5.46 -7.76
N TYR A 251 -16.55 -4.47 -8.37
CA TYR A 251 -16.66 -3.08 -7.88
C TYR A 251 -18.01 -2.77 -7.23
N HIS A 252 -18.88 -3.76 -7.00
CA HIS A 252 -20.23 -3.53 -6.48
C HIS A 252 -20.24 -2.82 -5.12
N VAL A 253 -19.27 -3.12 -4.24
CA VAL A 253 -19.15 -2.52 -2.90
C VAL A 253 -18.94 -1.00 -2.92
N LEU A 254 -18.52 -0.41 -4.05
CA LEU A 254 -18.42 1.05 -4.17
C LEU A 254 -19.76 1.76 -3.90
N LYS A 255 -20.88 1.11 -4.24
CA LYS A 255 -22.23 1.61 -3.92
C LYS A 255 -22.48 1.60 -2.41
N LEU A 256 -22.01 0.56 -1.72
CA LEU A 256 -22.12 0.44 -0.26
C LEU A 256 -21.33 1.53 0.48
N PHE A 257 -20.14 1.88 0.01
CA PHE A 257 -19.37 2.99 0.61
C PHE A 257 -20.14 4.32 0.56
N LYS A 258 -20.84 4.57 -0.55
CA LYS A 258 -21.71 5.73 -0.70
C LYS A 258 -22.92 5.65 0.24
N GLU A 259 -23.54 4.48 0.40
CA GLU A 259 -24.67 4.25 1.32
C GLU A 259 -24.29 4.52 2.78
N TYR A 260 -23.10 4.08 3.22
CA TYR A 260 -22.55 4.42 4.54
C TYR A 260 -21.99 5.86 4.63
N GLY A 261 -22.18 6.67 3.60
CA GLY A 261 -21.88 8.10 3.63
C GLY A 261 -20.39 8.43 3.58
N TYR A 262 -19.53 7.52 3.10
CA TYR A 262 -18.11 7.83 2.91
C TYR A 262 -17.94 8.90 1.82
N LYS A 263 -17.21 9.97 2.15
CA LYS A 263 -17.02 11.15 1.27
C LYS A 263 -15.59 11.38 0.83
N GLY A 264 -14.63 10.58 1.30
CA GLY A 264 -13.22 10.71 0.94
C GLY A 264 -12.91 10.11 -0.43
N GLU A 265 -11.63 9.99 -0.72
CA GLU A 265 -11.13 9.45 -1.97
C GLU A 265 -11.07 7.92 -1.93
N ILE A 266 -11.21 7.28 -3.10
CA ILE A 266 -11.06 5.84 -3.28
C ILE A 266 -10.06 5.60 -4.40
N GLY A 267 -8.95 4.97 -4.06
CA GLY A 267 -8.06 4.26 -4.96
C GLY A 267 -8.67 2.93 -5.36
N ILE A 268 -9.11 2.86 -6.61
CA ILE A 268 -9.65 1.64 -7.20
C ILE A 268 -8.52 0.78 -7.76
N GLY A 269 -8.34 -0.40 -7.19
CA GLY A 269 -7.57 -1.49 -7.77
C GLY A 269 -8.13 -1.87 -9.14
N VAL A 270 -7.40 -1.58 -10.22
CA VAL A 270 -7.83 -1.85 -11.62
C VAL A 270 -7.01 -2.92 -12.32
N THR A 271 -6.03 -3.48 -11.62
CA THR A 271 -5.11 -4.49 -12.13
C THR A 271 -5.02 -5.62 -11.13
N ASP A 272 -5.32 -6.84 -11.56
CA ASP A 272 -5.13 -8.05 -10.79
C ASP A 272 -3.65 -8.39 -10.73
N VAL A 273 -3.07 -8.26 -9.53
CA VAL A 273 -1.64 -8.48 -9.29
C VAL A 273 -1.28 -9.95 -9.08
N HIS A 274 -2.27 -10.84 -9.02
CA HIS A 274 -2.08 -12.27 -8.77
C HIS A 274 -1.83 -13.09 -10.03
N VAL A 275 -2.06 -12.51 -11.21
CA VAL A 275 -1.85 -13.15 -12.51
C VAL A 275 -0.82 -12.41 -13.37
N ASP A 276 -0.16 -13.11 -14.28
CA ASP A 276 0.79 -12.51 -15.23
C ASP A 276 0.13 -11.87 -16.46
N ARG A 277 -1.15 -12.15 -16.69
CA ARG A 277 -1.91 -11.57 -17.81
C ARG A 277 -2.03 -10.06 -17.60
N ILE A 278 -1.64 -9.28 -18.62
CA ILE A 278 -1.78 -7.82 -18.63
C ILE A 278 -3.21 -7.45 -19.03
N GLU A 279 -3.83 -6.55 -18.28
CA GLU A 279 -5.14 -5.96 -18.58
C GLU A 279 -5.05 -5.09 -19.83
N ALA A 280 -6.04 -5.19 -20.71
CA ALA A 280 -6.14 -4.24 -21.82
C ALA A 280 -6.47 -2.84 -21.26
N PRO A 281 -5.86 -1.75 -21.77
CA PRO A 281 -6.18 -0.39 -21.33
C PRO A 281 -7.68 -0.04 -21.39
N LYS A 282 -8.42 -0.59 -22.36
CA LYS A 282 -9.88 -0.43 -22.47
C LYS A 282 -10.64 -1.08 -21.31
N LEU A 283 -10.17 -2.22 -20.79
CA LEU A 283 -10.76 -2.85 -19.60
C LEU A 283 -10.53 -1.97 -18.37
N VAL A 284 -9.30 -1.46 -18.21
CA VAL A 284 -8.98 -0.53 -17.13
C VAL A 284 -9.87 0.71 -17.21
N ARG A 285 -10.01 1.32 -18.38
CA ARG A 285 -10.94 2.44 -18.61
C ARG A 285 -12.36 2.11 -18.13
N ASP A 286 -12.90 0.95 -18.52
CA ASP A 286 -14.27 0.56 -18.16
C ASP A 286 -14.45 0.41 -16.64
N ARG A 287 -13.44 -0.14 -15.95
CA ARG A 287 -13.39 -0.22 -14.48
C ARG A 287 -13.41 1.17 -13.83
N ILE A 288 -12.64 2.12 -14.38
CA ILE A 288 -12.59 3.51 -13.90
C ILE A 288 -13.93 4.21 -14.10
N LEU A 289 -14.49 4.16 -15.31
CA LEU A 289 -15.76 4.84 -15.63
C LEU A 289 -16.94 4.29 -14.80
N TYR A 290 -17.00 2.97 -14.61
CA TYR A 290 -17.99 2.36 -13.73
C TYR A 290 -17.84 2.86 -12.29
N SER A 291 -16.62 2.88 -11.77
CA SER A 291 -16.34 3.30 -10.40
C SER A 291 -16.68 4.77 -10.16
N ALA A 292 -16.34 5.65 -11.11
CA ALA A 292 -16.71 7.06 -11.08
C ALA A 292 -18.23 7.26 -11.01
N LYS A 293 -18.99 6.48 -11.80
CA LYS A 293 -20.45 6.48 -11.75
C LYS A 293 -20.98 5.94 -10.41
N ALA A 294 -20.43 4.85 -9.90
CA ALA A 294 -20.87 4.21 -8.66
C ALA A 294 -20.68 5.14 -7.44
N LEU A 295 -19.54 5.82 -7.37
CA LEU A 295 -19.22 6.79 -6.31
C LEU A 295 -19.92 8.14 -6.50
N GLY A 296 -20.28 8.49 -7.74
CA GLY A 296 -21.01 9.71 -8.08
C GLY A 296 -20.16 10.98 -8.12
N ASP A 297 -18.83 10.85 -7.99
CA ASP A 297 -17.89 11.96 -8.10
C ASP A 297 -16.54 11.46 -8.67
N PRO A 298 -16.23 11.76 -9.94
CA PRO A 298 -14.97 11.32 -10.56
C PRO A 298 -13.72 11.93 -9.92
N ALA A 299 -13.84 13.08 -9.24
CA ALA A 299 -12.70 13.75 -8.62
C ALA A 299 -12.15 12.98 -7.41
N LYS A 300 -12.94 12.04 -6.88
CA LYS A 300 -12.57 11.18 -5.73
C LYS A 300 -11.96 9.84 -6.15
N VAL A 301 -11.93 9.55 -7.45
CA VAL A 301 -11.43 8.27 -7.97
C VAL A 301 -9.94 8.38 -8.27
N TYR A 302 -9.15 7.55 -7.60
CA TYR A 302 -7.72 7.36 -7.85
C TYR A 302 -7.51 5.97 -8.46
N VAL A 303 -6.48 5.81 -9.28
CA VAL A 303 -6.24 4.56 -10.02
C VAL A 303 -4.97 3.91 -9.53
N ASN A 304 -5.06 2.64 -9.14
CA ASN A 304 -3.92 1.86 -8.66
C ASN A 304 -4.05 0.36 -9.03
N PRO A 305 -2.97 -0.42 -8.93
CA PRO A 305 -3.08 -1.87 -8.91
C PRO A 305 -3.80 -2.35 -7.63
N ASP A 306 -4.30 -3.58 -7.62
CA ASP A 306 -4.99 -4.15 -6.44
C ASP A 306 -4.11 -4.15 -5.18
N CYS A 307 -2.81 -4.43 -5.31
CA CYS A 307 -1.84 -4.47 -4.22
C CYS A 307 -0.42 -4.20 -4.78
N GLY A 308 0.62 -4.37 -3.97
CA GLY A 308 2.01 -4.32 -4.43
C GLY A 308 2.34 -5.42 -5.46
N LEU A 309 3.22 -5.09 -6.41
CA LEU A 309 3.60 -5.96 -7.54
C LEU A 309 4.87 -6.78 -7.26
N ARG A 310 5.35 -6.85 -6.02
CA ARG A 310 6.56 -7.61 -5.62
C ARG A 310 6.54 -9.10 -6.01
N THR A 311 5.36 -9.69 -6.18
CA THR A 311 5.20 -11.11 -6.52
C THR A 311 5.26 -11.38 -8.03
N ARG A 312 5.14 -10.34 -8.87
CA ARG A 312 5.22 -10.44 -10.34
C ARG A 312 6.64 -10.25 -10.84
N SER A 313 6.91 -10.68 -12.07
CA SER A 313 8.16 -10.31 -12.74
C SER A 313 8.21 -8.79 -12.93
N ARG A 314 9.41 -8.20 -13.04
CA ARG A 314 9.54 -6.75 -13.27
C ARG A 314 8.87 -6.34 -14.57
N THR A 315 9.07 -7.11 -15.65
CA THR A 315 8.41 -6.87 -16.94
C THR A 315 6.89 -6.84 -16.79
N VAL A 316 6.30 -7.87 -16.17
CA VAL A 316 4.85 -7.91 -15.94
C VAL A 316 4.37 -6.73 -15.09
N ALA A 317 5.11 -6.38 -14.04
CA ALA A 317 4.76 -5.27 -13.15
C ALA A 317 4.71 -3.94 -13.90
N PHE A 318 5.75 -3.59 -14.66
CA PHE A 318 5.79 -2.33 -15.40
C PHE A 318 4.80 -2.30 -16.56
N GLU A 319 4.59 -3.41 -17.28
CA GLU A 319 3.57 -3.48 -18.33
C GLU A 319 2.15 -3.31 -17.77
N LYS A 320 1.86 -3.88 -16.59
CA LYS A 320 0.60 -3.66 -15.87
C LYS A 320 0.40 -2.19 -15.49
N ILE A 321 1.43 -1.55 -14.91
CA ILE A 321 1.37 -0.13 -14.53
C ILE A 321 1.18 0.74 -15.78
N LYS A 322 1.88 0.45 -16.88
CA LYS A 322 1.73 1.15 -18.14
C LYS A 322 0.32 1.04 -18.70
N ALA A 323 -0.23 -0.18 -18.80
CA ALA A 323 -1.59 -0.38 -19.26
C ALA A 323 -2.64 0.31 -18.36
N MET A 324 -2.35 0.40 -17.05
CA MET A 324 -3.16 1.14 -16.09
C MET A 324 -3.17 2.64 -16.38
N VAL A 325 -2.00 3.25 -16.60
CA VAL A 325 -1.88 4.68 -16.95
C VAL A 325 -2.59 4.97 -18.28
N GLU A 326 -2.37 4.14 -19.29
CA GLU A 326 -3.06 4.26 -20.59
C GLU A 326 -4.60 4.16 -20.42
N GLY A 327 -5.08 3.25 -19.57
CA GLY A 327 -6.50 3.14 -19.26
C GLY A 327 -7.07 4.36 -18.54
N ALA A 328 -6.31 4.99 -17.65
CA ALA A 328 -6.69 6.24 -17.00
C ALA A 328 -6.77 7.40 -17.99
N GLU A 329 -5.84 7.51 -18.94
CA GLU A 329 -5.92 8.50 -20.03
C GLU A 329 -7.15 8.29 -20.90
N LEU A 330 -7.45 7.04 -21.29
CA LEU A 330 -8.67 6.73 -22.04
C LEU A 330 -9.95 7.10 -21.26
N ALA A 331 -9.94 6.98 -19.93
CA ALA A 331 -11.08 7.36 -19.10
C ALA A 331 -11.23 8.88 -19.01
N ARG A 332 -10.13 9.63 -18.89
CA ARG A 332 -10.12 11.10 -18.95
C ARG A 332 -10.72 11.61 -20.27
N GLN A 333 -10.23 11.09 -21.40
CA GLN A 333 -10.72 11.41 -22.74
C GLN A 333 -12.23 11.13 -22.88
N ALA A 334 -12.72 10.02 -22.35
CA ALA A 334 -14.14 9.66 -22.40
C ALA A 334 -15.04 10.61 -21.60
N MET A 335 -14.49 11.35 -20.62
CA MET A 335 -15.21 12.38 -19.86
C MET A 335 -14.99 13.81 -20.38
N GLY A 336 -14.22 13.97 -21.47
CA GLY A 336 -13.87 15.29 -22.01
C GLY A 336 -12.92 16.10 -21.12
N ASN A 337 -12.08 15.42 -20.33
CA ASN A 337 -11.04 16.04 -19.47
C ASN A 337 -9.65 15.86 -20.08
#